data_AF-Q5RB28-F1
#
_entry.id   AF-Q5RB28-F1
#
_cell.length_a   1.000
_cell.length_b   1.000
_cell.length_c   1.000
_cell.angle_alpha   90.00
_cell.angle_beta   90.00
_cell.angle_gamma   90.00
#
_symmetry.space_group_name_H-M   'P 1'
#
loop_
_entity.id
_entity.type
_entity.pdbx_description
1 polymer ?
#
loop_
_entity_poly.entity_id
_entity_poly.type
_entity_poly.pdbx_seq_one_letter_code
_entity_poly.pdbx_strand_id
1 'polypeptide(L)'
;MNGHLEAEEQQDQRLDQELTGSWGHRPRSTLVRAKAMAPPPPPLAASTPLLHSEFGSYPARGPRFALTLTSQALHIQRLRPKPEARPRGGLVPLAEVSGCCTLRSRSPSDSAAYFCIYTYPRGRRGARRRATRTFRADGAATYEENRAEAQRWATALTCLLRGLPLPGDGEITPDLLPRPPRLLLLVNPFGGRGLAWQWCKNHVLPMISEAGLSFNLIQTERQNHARELVQGLSLSAERAPRSP
;
A
#
# COMPACT_ATOMS: atom_id res chain seq x y z
N MET A 1 -20.22 -57.13 4.78
CA MET A 1 -20.86 -57.77 3.63
C MET A 1 -22.29 -57.28 3.58
N ASN A 2 -22.64 -56.61 2.47
CA ASN A 2 -23.94 -56.49 1.75
C ASN A 2 -25.24 -56.44 2.59
N GLY A 3 -26.22 -55.58 2.34
CA GLY A 3 -26.51 -54.68 1.23
C GLY A 3 -28.03 -54.42 1.15
N HIS A 4 -28.40 -53.26 0.57
CA HIS A 4 -29.63 -52.90 -0.17
C HIS A 4 -31.00 -52.65 0.52
N LEU A 5 -31.46 -51.38 0.45
CA LEU A 5 -32.61 -50.79 -0.33
C LEU A 5 -33.99 -51.51 -0.23
N GLU A 6 -35.14 -50.86 0.05
CA GLU A 6 -35.94 -49.81 -0.66
C GLU A 6 -37.01 -49.22 0.32
N ALA A 7 -37.30 -47.91 0.38
CA ALA A 7 -38.26 -47.07 -0.39
C ALA A 7 -39.70 -46.99 0.20
N GLU A 8 -40.18 -45.75 0.45
CA GLU A 8 -41.56 -45.19 0.37
C GLU A 8 -41.53 -43.81 1.10
N GLU A 9 -41.60 -42.64 0.48
CA GLU A 9 -42.67 -41.96 -0.28
C GLU A 9 -43.78 -41.29 0.59
N GLN A 10 -44.10 -40.05 0.20
CA GLN A 10 -45.38 -39.32 0.36
C GLN A 10 -45.49 -38.17 1.39
N GLN A 11 -45.59 -36.98 0.78
CA GLN A 11 -46.22 -35.75 1.24
C GLN A 11 -47.72 -35.96 1.47
N ASP A 12 -48.27 -35.38 2.54
CA ASP A 12 -49.60 -34.76 2.50
C ASP A 12 -49.76 -33.78 3.68
N GLN A 13 -50.00 -32.51 3.39
CA GLN A 13 -50.60 -31.58 4.34
C GLN A 13 -51.29 -30.46 3.55
N ARG A 14 -52.53 -30.79 3.19
CA ARG A 14 -53.59 -29.90 2.72
C ARG A 14 -54.30 -29.31 3.95
N LEU A 15 -54.58 -28.02 3.95
CA LEU A 15 -55.84 -27.44 4.45
C LEU A 15 -55.94 -25.96 4.09
N ASP A 16 -56.65 -25.75 2.97
CA ASP A 16 -57.75 -24.82 2.77
C ASP A 16 -57.85 -23.59 3.70
N GLN A 17 -57.72 -22.41 3.09
CA GLN A 17 -58.57 -21.27 3.45
C GLN A 17 -58.73 -20.33 2.26
N GLU A 18 -59.77 -20.58 1.46
CA GLU A 18 -60.42 -19.52 0.68
C GLU A 18 -61.27 -18.67 1.62
N LEU A 19 -61.33 -17.36 1.36
CA LEU A 19 -62.59 -16.64 1.21
C LEU A 19 -62.33 -15.22 0.66
N THR A 20 -62.79 -15.03 -0.57
CA THR A 20 -63.44 -13.83 -1.12
C THR A 20 -62.63 -12.54 -1.28
N GLY A 21 -62.26 -12.25 -2.53
CA GLY A 21 -61.94 -10.91 -3.02
C GLY A 21 -62.25 -10.80 -4.51
N SER A 22 -63.38 -10.19 -4.85
CA SER A 22 -63.89 -9.98 -6.21
C SER A 22 -62.95 -9.14 -7.08
N TRP A 23 -62.85 -9.53 -8.35
CA TRP A 23 -62.11 -8.88 -9.42
C TRP A 23 -62.65 -7.49 -9.77
N GLY A 24 -61.74 -6.54 -9.97
CA GLY A 24 -62.00 -5.25 -10.59
C GLY A 24 -60.77 -4.78 -11.37
N HIS A 25 -60.82 -4.90 -12.69
CA HIS A 25 -59.74 -4.53 -13.60
C HIS A 25 -59.51 -3.01 -13.68
N ARG A 26 -58.22 -2.65 -13.84
CA ARG A 26 -57.58 -1.40 -14.31
C ARG A 26 -58.45 -0.37 -15.05
N PRO A 27 -58.01 0.91 -15.00
CA PRO A 27 -57.29 1.43 -16.16
C PRO A 27 -55.91 2.01 -15.85
N ARG A 28 -55.08 1.99 -16.90
CA ARG A 28 -53.75 2.59 -17.00
C ARG A 28 -53.81 4.11 -16.75
N SER A 29 -52.92 4.61 -15.90
CA SER A 29 -52.51 6.02 -15.92
C SER A 29 -50.99 6.09 -15.99
N THR A 30 -50.53 6.66 -17.10
CA THR A 30 -49.16 7.07 -17.37
C THR A 30 -48.82 8.27 -16.49
N LEU A 31 -48.04 8.05 -15.43
CA LEU A 31 -47.39 9.15 -14.71
C LEU A 31 -45.88 9.03 -14.92
N VAL A 32 -45.36 9.90 -15.77
CA VAL A 32 -43.94 10.19 -15.93
C VAL A 32 -43.41 10.62 -14.57
N ARG A 33 -42.77 9.70 -13.85
CA ARG A 33 -42.03 10.03 -12.63
C ARG A 33 -40.70 10.62 -13.09
N ALA A 34 -40.67 11.95 -13.21
CA ALA A 34 -39.44 12.71 -13.23
C ALA A 34 -38.65 12.32 -11.97
N LYS A 35 -37.66 11.45 -12.16
CA LYS A 35 -36.71 11.07 -11.14
C LYS A 35 -35.89 12.33 -10.89
N ALA A 36 -36.25 13.08 -9.85
CA ALA A 36 -35.42 14.11 -9.29
C ALA A 36 -34.03 13.50 -9.09
N MET A 37 -33.11 13.86 -9.98
CA MET A 37 -31.75 13.40 -9.96
C MET A 37 -31.12 14.15 -8.81
N ALA A 38 -31.17 13.56 -7.62
CA ALA A 38 -30.28 13.96 -6.55
C ALA A 38 -28.88 14.02 -7.18
N PRO A 39 -28.16 15.15 -7.06
CA PRO A 39 -26.81 15.22 -7.58
C PRO A 39 -26.04 14.00 -7.04
N PRO A 40 -25.22 13.34 -7.87
CA PRO A 40 -24.39 12.26 -7.36
C PRO A 40 -23.69 12.78 -6.10
N PRO A 41 -23.63 11.98 -5.02
CA PRO A 41 -22.88 12.39 -3.84
C PRO A 41 -21.51 12.88 -4.31
N PRO A 42 -21.02 14.03 -3.82
CA PRO A 42 -19.74 14.57 -4.26
C PRO A 42 -18.72 13.43 -4.18
N PRO A 43 -17.90 13.22 -5.23
CA PRO A 43 -16.90 12.16 -5.20
C PRO A 43 -16.10 12.34 -3.92
N LEU A 44 -16.15 11.31 -3.04
CA LEU A 44 -15.33 11.21 -1.83
C LEU A 44 -13.99 11.85 -2.11
N ALA A 45 -13.77 13.05 -1.52
CA ALA A 45 -12.72 14.01 -1.85
C ALA A 45 -11.63 13.44 -2.76
N ALA A 46 -11.75 13.67 -4.07
CA ALA A 46 -10.68 13.36 -5.01
C ALA A 46 -9.46 14.16 -4.55
N SER A 47 -8.55 13.49 -3.84
CA SER A 47 -7.36 14.11 -3.30
C SER A 47 -6.57 14.69 -4.48
N THR A 48 -6.25 15.98 -4.42
CA THR A 48 -5.56 16.69 -5.50
C THR A 48 -4.27 15.94 -5.88
N PRO A 49 -4.03 15.68 -7.18
CA PRO A 49 -2.82 14.98 -7.60
C PRO A 49 -1.60 15.86 -7.30
N LEU A 50 -0.64 15.30 -6.57
CA LEU A 50 0.62 15.96 -6.21
C LEU A 50 1.72 15.66 -7.22
N LEU A 51 1.74 14.44 -7.76
CA LEU A 51 2.62 14.04 -8.86
C LEU A 51 1.89 13.12 -9.81
N HIS A 52 2.20 13.25 -11.10
CA HIS A 52 1.68 12.39 -12.15
C HIS A 52 2.75 12.15 -13.21
N SER A 53 3.08 10.88 -13.47
CA SER A 53 4.09 10.50 -14.46
C SER A 53 3.83 9.08 -14.97
N GLU A 54 4.35 8.79 -16.17
CA GLU A 54 4.26 7.47 -16.79
C GLU A 54 5.51 6.63 -16.55
N PHE A 55 5.31 5.36 -16.20
CA PHE A 55 6.38 4.40 -15.97
C PHE A 55 6.14 3.12 -16.75
N GLY A 56 7.22 2.49 -17.21
CA GLY A 56 7.19 1.11 -17.67
C GLY A 56 7.03 0.11 -16.53
N SER A 57 6.69 -1.13 -16.85
CA SER A 57 6.75 -2.23 -15.90
C SER A 57 8.17 -2.71 -15.66
N TYR A 58 8.37 -3.38 -14.52
CA TYR A 58 9.46 -4.32 -14.35
C TYR A 58 8.90 -5.75 -14.29
N PRO A 59 9.39 -6.70 -15.11
CA PRO A 59 10.44 -6.56 -16.13
C PRO A 59 10.03 -5.66 -17.32
N ALA A 60 11.03 -5.16 -18.08
CA ALA A 60 10.89 -4.09 -19.08
C ALA A 60 9.92 -4.36 -20.26
N ARG A 61 9.52 -5.61 -20.51
CA ARG A 61 8.65 -6.00 -21.64
C ARG A 61 7.15 -6.02 -21.32
N GLY A 62 6.72 -5.39 -20.25
CA GLY A 62 5.33 -5.42 -19.81
C GLY A 62 4.56 -4.10 -20.07
N PRO A 63 3.38 -3.94 -19.46
CA PRO A 63 2.51 -2.79 -19.68
C PRO A 63 3.10 -1.50 -19.09
N ARG A 64 2.71 -0.35 -19.65
CA ARG A 64 2.98 0.95 -19.04
C ARG A 64 1.90 1.32 -18.03
N PHE A 65 2.30 2.07 -17.02
CA PHE A 65 1.47 2.55 -15.93
C PHE A 65 1.54 4.07 -15.83
N ALA A 66 0.40 4.73 -15.69
CA ALA A 66 0.32 6.09 -15.17
C ALA A 66 0.26 6.01 -13.64
N LEU A 67 1.24 6.63 -12.99
CA LEU A 67 1.26 6.78 -11.55
C LEU A 67 0.69 8.14 -11.19
N THR A 68 -0.15 8.20 -10.17
CA THR A 68 -0.66 9.47 -9.62
C THR A 68 -0.56 9.42 -8.11
N LEU A 69 0.29 10.27 -7.54
CA LEU A 69 0.49 10.40 -6.12
C LEU A 69 -0.45 11.45 -5.56
N THR A 70 -1.15 11.13 -4.48
CA THR A 70 -1.98 12.07 -3.71
C THR A 70 -1.50 12.07 -2.25
N SER A 71 -2.04 12.96 -1.43
CA SER A 71 -1.71 13.02 0.00
C SER A 71 -2.13 11.76 0.79
N GLN A 72 -2.99 10.91 0.23
CA GLN A 72 -3.57 9.75 0.93
C GLN A 72 -3.24 8.40 0.26
N ALA A 73 -3.00 8.40 -1.05
CA ALA A 73 -2.78 7.16 -1.79
C ALA A 73 -1.93 7.37 -3.06
N LEU A 74 -1.28 6.29 -3.47
CA LEU A 74 -0.70 6.14 -4.80
C LEU A 74 -1.68 5.38 -5.70
N HIS A 75 -2.08 6.04 -6.78
CA HIS A 75 -2.88 5.45 -7.85
C HIS A 75 -1.96 4.93 -8.96
N ILE A 76 -2.21 3.70 -9.38
CA ILE A 76 -1.46 2.95 -10.38
C ILE A 76 -2.47 2.52 -11.43
N GLN A 77 -2.48 3.24 -12.56
CA GLN A 77 -3.38 2.97 -13.66
C GLN A 77 -2.61 2.37 -14.82
N ARG A 78 -3.09 1.26 -15.37
CA ARG A 78 -2.50 0.67 -16.56
C ARG A 78 -2.98 1.42 -17.79
N LEU A 79 -2.07 1.97 -18.60
CA LEU A 79 -2.39 2.85 -19.74
C LEU A 79 -3.13 2.14 -20.89
N ARG A 80 -2.97 0.82 -21.01
CA ARG A 80 -3.77 -0.03 -21.92
C ARG A 80 -4.48 -1.12 -21.11
N PRO A 81 -5.58 -0.81 -20.42
CA PRO A 81 -6.32 -1.78 -19.65
C PRO A 81 -6.97 -2.78 -20.61
N LYS A 82 -6.90 -4.08 -20.28
CA LYS A 82 -7.63 -5.10 -21.03
C LYS A 82 -9.12 -4.90 -20.70
N PRO A 83 -10.03 -4.78 -21.70
CA PRO A 83 -11.43 -4.39 -21.46
C PRO A 83 -12.19 -5.30 -20.48
N GLU A 84 -11.79 -6.57 -20.37
CA GLU A 84 -12.40 -7.55 -19.46
C GLU A 84 -11.77 -7.58 -18.05
N ALA A 85 -10.66 -6.89 -17.85
CA ALA A 85 -9.96 -6.90 -16.57
C ALA A 85 -10.56 -5.86 -15.63
N ARG A 86 -11.25 -6.33 -14.57
CA ARG A 86 -11.58 -5.45 -13.43
C ARG A 86 -10.31 -4.72 -12.96
N PRO A 87 -10.37 -3.42 -12.64
CA PRO A 87 -9.23 -2.68 -12.09
C PRO A 87 -8.88 -3.27 -10.71
N ARG A 88 -8.01 -4.29 -10.68
CA ARG A 88 -7.56 -4.95 -9.45
C ARG A 88 -6.28 -4.27 -8.97
N GLY A 89 -6.33 -3.68 -7.78
CA GLY A 89 -5.14 -3.29 -7.03
C GLY A 89 -4.42 -2.04 -7.53
N GLY A 90 -5.10 -1.17 -8.28
CA GLY A 90 -4.55 0.11 -8.73
C GLY A 90 -4.45 1.18 -7.64
N LEU A 91 -5.18 1.05 -6.53
CA LEU A 91 -5.08 1.96 -5.40
C LEU A 91 -4.16 1.35 -4.33
N VAL A 92 -3.15 2.10 -3.90
CA VAL A 92 -2.28 1.76 -2.78
C VAL A 92 -2.36 2.89 -1.75
N PRO A 93 -3.07 2.69 -0.63
CA PRO A 93 -3.10 3.67 0.46
C PRO A 93 -1.70 3.90 1.01
N LEU A 94 -1.34 5.14 1.34
CA LEU A 94 -0.03 5.44 1.93
C LEU A 94 0.17 4.74 3.28
N ALA A 95 -0.91 4.46 4.02
CA ALA A 95 -0.89 3.67 5.25
C ALA A 95 -0.40 2.21 5.06
N GLU A 96 -0.40 1.70 3.82
CA GLU A 96 0.15 0.37 3.50
C GLU A 96 1.60 0.43 3.00
N VAL A 97 2.10 1.62 2.66
CA VAL A 97 3.45 1.83 2.16
C VAL A 97 4.40 1.95 3.36
N SER A 98 5.42 1.08 3.39
CA SER A 98 6.49 1.18 4.39
C SER A 98 7.57 2.16 3.96
N GLY A 99 7.87 2.20 2.65
CA GLY A 99 8.86 3.10 2.08
C GLY A 99 9.15 2.78 0.62
N CYS A 100 10.18 3.41 0.07
CA CYS A 100 10.55 3.29 -1.33
C CYS A 100 12.04 3.54 -1.55
N CYS A 101 12.56 3.09 -2.71
CA CYS A 101 13.92 3.34 -3.12
C CYS A 101 14.06 3.44 -4.64
N THR A 102 15.17 4.01 -5.09
CA THR A 102 15.58 4.01 -6.48
C THR A 102 16.59 2.89 -6.72
N LEU A 103 16.46 2.15 -7.82
CA LEU A 103 17.35 1.08 -8.22
C LEU A 103 17.92 1.37 -9.62
N ARG A 104 19.08 0.78 -9.91
CA ARG A 104 19.72 0.81 -11.22
C ARG A 104 19.80 -0.63 -11.76
N SER A 105 19.64 -0.78 -13.08
CA SER A 105 19.91 -2.05 -13.75
C SER A 105 21.36 -2.49 -13.55
N ARG A 106 21.60 -3.80 -13.59
CA ARG A 106 22.97 -4.33 -13.66
C ARG A 106 23.60 -4.15 -15.03
N SER A 107 22.78 -3.94 -16.06
CA SER A 107 23.26 -3.69 -17.43
C SER A 107 23.64 -2.22 -17.59
N PRO A 108 24.90 -1.88 -17.91
CA PRO A 108 25.32 -0.49 -18.08
C PRO A 108 24.70 0.18 -19.31
N SER A 109 24.19 -0.60 -20.26
CA SER A 109 23.49 -0.12 -21.45
C SER A 109 22.03 0.27 -21.20
N ASP A 110 21.47 -0.06 -20.04
CA ASP A 110 20.11 0.33 -19.69
C ASP A 110 20.11 1.77 -19.16
N SER A 111 19.59 2.69 -19.97
CA SER A 111 19.39 4.09 -19.58
C SER A 111 18.20 4.26 -18.62
N ALA A 112 17.45 3.21 -18.31
CA ALA A 112 16.34 3.31 -17.37
C ALA A 112 16.81 3.34 -15.90
N ALA A 113 16.08 4.11 -15.10
CA ALA A 113 16.11 3.99 -13.65
C ALA A 113 14.87 3.23 -13.16
N TYR A 114 14.91 2.73 -11.94
CA TYR A 114 13.80 1.96 -11.38
C TYR A 114 13.34 2.58 -10.08
N PHE A 115 12.05 2.77 -9.94
CA PHE A 115 11.42 3.24 -8.71
C PHE A 115 10.68 2.07 -8.05
N CYS A 116 11.07 1.74 -6.82
CA CYS A 116 10.59 0.57 -6.10
C CYS A 116 9.85 0.99 -4.83
N ILE A 117 8.68 0.42 -4.61
CA ILE A 117 7.81 0.70 -3.45
C ILE A 117 7.59 -0.57 -2.66
N TYR A 118 7.76 -0.48 -1.35
CA TYR A 118 7.55 -1.56 -0.39
C TYR A 118 6.23 -1.35 0.34
N THR A 119 5.36 -2.35 0.23
CA THR A 119 4.03 -2.32 0.86
C THR A 119 3.84 -3.54 1.76
N TYR A 120 3.06 -3.35 2.83
CA TYR A 120 2.70 -4.40 3.78
C TYR A 120 1.18 -4.44 3.99
N PRO A 121 0.41 -4.76 2.93
CA PRO A 121 -1.05 -4.86 3.00
C PRO A 121 -1.46 -5.93 4.01
N ARG A 122 -2.58 -5.67 4.69
CA ARG A 122 -3.16 -6.61 5.66
C ARG A 122 -3.97 -7.67 4.91
N GLY A 123 -3.54 -8.93 5.01
CA GLY A 123 -4.25 -10.05 4.41
C GLY A 123 -5.53 -10.41 5.17
N ARG A 124 -6.36 -11.28 4.57
CA ARG A 124 -7.66 -11.72 5.13
C ARG A 124 -7.57 -12.33 6.54
N ARG A 125 -6.42 -12.93 6.89
CA ARG A 125 -6.16 -13.54 8.20
C ARG A 125 -5.44 -12.60 9.18
N GLY A 126 -5.47 -11.27 8.93
CA GLY A 126 -4.81 -10.27 9.77
C GLY A 126 -3.29 -10.17 9.64
N ALA A 127 -2.64 -11.16 9.02
CA ALA A 127 -1.20 -11.12 8.74
C ALA A 127 -0.87 -10.10 7.64
N ARG A 128 0.12 -9.24 7.88
CA ARG A 128 0.69 -8.38 6.84
C ARG A 128 1.67 -9.18 5.99
N ARG A 129 1.65 -8.95 4.68
CA ARG A 129 2.58 -9.61 3.74
C ARG A 129 3.34 -8.57 2.96
N ARG A 130 4.66 -8.74 2.86
CA ARG A 130 5.51 -7.90 2.03
C ARG A 130 5.11 -8.04 0.57
N ALA A 131 4.84 -6.91 -0.09
CA ALA A 131 4.61 -6.82 -1.52
C ALA A 131 5.46 -5.67 -2.09
N THR A 132 6.20 -5.96 -3.14
CA THR A 132 7.08 -5.00 -3.82
C THR A 132 6.50 -4.66 -5.18
N ARG A 133 6.46 -3.36 -5.50
CA ARG A 133 6.07 -2.87 -6.83
C ARG A 133 7.22 -2.05 -7.40
N THR A 134 7.72 -2.46 -8.56
CA THR A 134 8.83 -1.80 -9.24
C THR A 134 8.36 -1.24 -10.57
N PHE A 135 8.66 0.05 -10.77
CA PHE A 135 8.30 0.84 -11.92
C PHE A 135 9.58 1.26 -12.64
N ARG A 136 9.57 1.22 -13.97
CA ARG A 136 10.70 1.59 -14.81
C ARG A 136 10.53 3.03 -15.28
N ALA A 137 11.44 3.91 -14.89
CA ALA A 137 11.57 5.25 -15.43
C ALA A 137 12.40 5.17 -16.72
N ASP A 138 11.72 5.26 -17.86
CA ASP A 138 12.31 5.22 -19.20
C ASP A 138 11.75 6.30 -20.12
N GLY A 139 11.27 7.41 -19.53
CA GLY A 139 10.70 8.55 -20.26
C GLY A 139 11.75 9.43 -20.95
N ALA A 140 12.99 9.42 -20.44
CA ALA A 140 14.09 10.22 -20.94
C ALA A 140 15.14 9.38 -21.69
N ALA A 141 15.93 10.05 -22.52
CA ALA A 141 17.01 9.42 -23.29
C ALA A 141 18.20 9.02 -22.40
N THR A 142 18.46 9.81 -21.35
CA THR A 142 19.64 9.64 -20.48
C THR A 142 19.27 8.96 -19.15
N TYR A 143 20.24 8.26 -18.57
CA TYR A 143 20.09 7.63 -17.26
C TYR A 143 19.88 8.66 -16.14
N GLU A 144 20.58 9.78 -16.19
CA GLU A 144 20.51 10.78 -15.12
C GLU A 144 19.14 11.45 -15.06
N GLU A 145 18.50 11.74 -16.18
CA GLU A 145 17.13 12.26 -16.22
C GLU A 145 16.11 11.22 -15.69
N ASN A 146 16.23 9.96 -16.14
CA ASN A 146 15.37 8.89 -15.64
C ASN A 146 15.56 8.66 -14.12
N ARG A 147 16.80 8.77 -13.63
CA ARG A 147 17.15 8.70 -12.21
C ARG A 147 16.59 9.89 -11.45
N ALA A 148 16.67 11.10 -11.98
CA ALA A 148 16.12 12.29 -11.36
C ALA A 148 14.60 12.16 -11.17
N GLU A 149 13.89 11.64 -12.16
CA GLU A 149 12.45 11.37 -12.03
C GLU A 149 12.17 10.29 -10.97
N ALA A 150 12.87 9.16 -11.00
CA ALA A 150 12.70 8.12 -9.98
C ALA A 150 13.01 8.65 -8.56
N GLN A 151 14.03 9.51 -8.43
CA GLN A 151 14.41 10.15 -7.18
C GLN A 151 13.39 11.18 -6.72
N ARG A 152 12.82 11.97 -7.64
CA ARG A 152 11.72 12.91 -7.36
C ARG A 152 10.54 12.18 -6.73
N TRP A 153 10.15 11.04 -7.30
CA TRP A 153 9.08 10.20 -6.78
C TRP A 153 9.41 9.60 -5.41
N ALA A 154 10.63 9.06 -5.24
CA ALA A 154 11.06 8.51 -3.95
C ALA A 154 11.07 9.58 -2.85
N THR A 155 11.53 10.79 -3.18
CA THR A 155 11.57 11.93 -2.28
C THR A 155 10.15 12.36 -1.89
N ALA A 156 9.28 12.55 -2.88
CA ALA A 156 7.90 12.97 -2.64
C ALA A 156 7.14 11.98 -1.76
N LEU A 157 7.24 10.69 -2.07
CA LEU A 157 6.61 9.63 -1.29
C LEU A 157 7.17 9.58 0.14
N THR A 158 8.49 9.71 0.30
CA THR A 158 9.10 9.73 1.63
C THR A 158 8.67 10.96 2.45
N CYS A 159 8.53 12.13 1.83
CA CYS A 159 7.99 13.33 2.50
C CYS A 159 6.58 13.07 3.03
N LEU A 160 5.70 12.50 2.20
CA LEU A 160 4.32 12.19 2.61
C LEU A 160 4.28 11.17 3.75
N LEU A 161 5.10 10.12 3.69
CA LEU A 161 5.21 9.11 4.75
C LEU A 161 5.73 9.71 6.06
N ARG A 162 6.55 10.76 6.00
CA ARG A 162 7.09 11.48 7.15
C ARG A 162 6.21 12.66 7.59
N GLY A 163 5.10 12.94 6.89
CA GLY A 163 4.23 14.07 7.17
C GLY A 163 4.84 15.45 6.89
N LEU A 164 5.81 15.51 5.97
CA LEU A 164 6.47 16.75 5.56
C LEU A 164 5.66 17.43 4.43
N PRO A 165 5.54 18.76 4.43
CA PRO A 165 4.87 19.48 3.35
C PRO A 165 5.64 19.29 2.04
N LEU A 166 4.94 18.99 0.96
CA LEU A 166 5.51 19.04 -0.38
C LEU A 166 5.42 20.47 -0.92
N PRO A 167 6.46 20.97 -1.60
CA PRO A 167 6.33 22.21 -2.34
C PRO A 167 5.32 22.02 -3.46
N GLY A 168 4.27 22.84 -3.51
CA GLY A 168 3.18 22.70 -4.49
C GLY A 168 3.66 22.86 -5.93
N ASP A 169 4.39 23.95 -6.20
CA ASP A 169 4.93 24.28 -7.53
C ASP A 169 6.48 24.21 -7.58
N GLY A 170 7.12 23.93 -6.45
CA GLY A 170 8.59 23.92 -6.33
C GLY A 170 9.23 22.58 -6.70
N GLU A 171 10.54 22.61 -6.94
CA GLU A 171 11.31 21.41 -7.22
C GLU A 171 11.35 20.47 -6.00
N ILE A 172 10.98 19.20 -6.21
CA ILE A 172 11.08 18.18 -5.18
C ILE A 172 12.50 17.62 -5.20
N THR A 173 13.36 18.19 -4.36
CA THR A 173 14.76 17.78 -4.22
C THR A 173 14.97 16.92 -2.97
N PRO A 174 15.97 16.02 -2.95
CA PRO A 174 16.30 15.22 -1.78
C PRO A 174 16.60 16.04 -0.51
N ASP A 175 17.00 17.29 -0.66
CA ASP A 175 17.33 18.21 0.44
C ASP A 175 16.11 18.55 1.33
N LEU A 176 14.89 18.33 0.82
CA LEU A 176 13.65 18.44 1.59
C LEU A 176 13.56 17.37 2.68
N LEU A 177 14.28 16.25 2.54
CA LEU A 177 14.22 15.17 3.50
C LEU A 177 15.16 15.44 4.67
N PRO A 178 14.66 15.48 5.91
CA PRO A 178 15.51 15.49 7.07
C PRO A 178 16.32 14.19 7.12
N ARG A 179 17.41 14.24 7.89
CA ARG A 179 18.25 13.07 8.15
C ARG A 179 17.36 11.88 8.54
N PRO A 180 17.58 10.68 7.95
CA PRO A 180 16.84 9.49 8.32
C PRO A 180 16.79 9.29 9.84
N PRO A 181 15.62 8.99 10.42
CA PRO A 181 15.52 8.69 11.84
C PRO A 181 16.44 7.52 12.18
N ARG A 182 17.10 7.61 13.34
CA ARG A 182 17.96 6.55 13.87
C ARG A 182 17.24 5.84 15.01
N LEU A 183 17.09 4.53 14.89
CA LEU A 183 16.47 3.68 15.89
C LEU A 183 17.53 2.91 16.68
N LEU A 184 17.31 2.74 17.98
CA LEU A 184 18.03 1.77 18.79
C LEU A 184 17.14 0.56 19.04
N LEU A 185 17.55 -0.60 18.54
CA LEU A 185 16.84 -1.87 18.68
C LEU A 185 17.57 -2.71 19.72
N LEU A 186 16.94 -2.91 20.88
CA LEU A 186 17.42 -3.83 21.91
C LEU A 186 16.65 -5.16 21.77
N VAL A 187 17.35 -6.26 21.50
CA VAL A 187 16.72 -7.56 21.26
C VAL A 187 17.20 -8.58 22.28
N ASN A 188 16.27 -9.15 23.03
CA ASN A 188 16.54 -10.34 23.84
C ASN A 188 16.51 -11.58 22.95
N PRO A 189 17.65 -12.26 22.72
CA PRO A 189 17.73 -13.42 21.83
C PRO A 189 16.87 -14.59 22.31
N PHE A 190 16.71 -14.74 23.63
CA PHE A 190 15.94 -15.79 24.27
C PHE A 190 14.46 -15.43 24.45
N GLY A 191 14.01 -14.30 23.90
CA GLY A 191 12.61 -13.87 23.99
C GLY A 191 11.64 -14.88 23.36
N GLY A 192 10.52 -15.13 24.05
CA GLY A 192 9.47 -16.05 23.60
C GLY A 192 9.96 -17.49 23.54
N ARG A 193 9.91 -18.12 22.35
CA ARG A 193 10.38 -19.49 22.10
C ARG A 193 11.88 -19.57 21.75
N GLY A 194 12.68 -18.58 22.15
CA GLY A 194 14.10 -18.49 21.80
C GLY A 194 14.41 -18.14 20.33
N LEU A 195 13.41 -17.70 19.58
CA LEU A 195 13.55 -17.36 18.15
C LEU A 195 13.58 -15.84 17.89
N ALA A 196 13.48 -15.00 18.93
CA ALA A 196 13.32 -13.56 18.80
C ALA A 196 14.41 -12.92 17.94
N TRP A 197 15.66 -13.36 18.08
CA TRP A 197 16.77 -12.88 17.25
C TRP A 197 16.59 -13.19 15.76
N GLN A 198 16.21 -14.43 15.43
CA GLN A 198 15.98 -14.85 14.05
C GLN A 198 14.78 -14.11 13.43
N TRP A 199 13.69 -13.95 14.20
CA TRP A 199 12.53 -13.18 13.77
C TRP A 199 12.89 -11.71 13.52
N CYS A 200 13.67 -11.11 14.42
CA CYS A 200 14.16 -9.74 14.25
C CYS A 200 14.96 -9.61 12.95
N LYS A 201 15.97 -10.46 12.75
CA LYS A 201 16.83 -10.42 11.55
C LYS A 201 16.07 -10.64 10.24
N ASN A 202 15.14 -11.60 10.22
CA ASN A 202 14.50 -12.02 8.98
C ASN A 202 13.28 -11.17 8.60
N HIS A 203 12.62 -10.54 9.57
CA HIS A 203 11.37 -9.81 9.32
C HIS A 203 11.46 -8.34 9.71
N VAL A 204 12.01 -8.02 10.89
CA VAL A 204 12.00 -6.65 11.43
C VAL A 204 13.05 -5.78 10.74
N LEU A 205 14.29 -6.26 10.62
CA LEU A 205 15.36 -5.46 10.01
C LEU A 205 15.07 -5.11 8.53
N PRO A 206 14.55 -6.03 7.69
CA PRO A 206 14.14 -5.67 6.33
C PRO A 206 13.06 -4.61 6.30
N MET A 207 12.04 -4.68 7.17
CA MET A 207 10.99 -3.65 7.26
C MET A 207 11.56 -2.27 7.60
N ILE A 208 12.47 -2.20 8.57
CA ILE A 208 13.10 -0.94 8.99
C ILE A 208 13.97 -0.35 7.87
N SER A 209 14.76 -1.20 7.19
CA SER A 209 15.59 -0.80 6.06
C SER A 209 14.75 -0.27 4.89
N GLU A 210 13.64 -0.96 4.57
CA GLU A 210 12.71 -0.56 3.50
C GLU A 210 11.96 0.73 3.81
N ALA A 211 11.76 1.04 5.09
CA ALA A 211 11.22 2.33 5.54
C ALA A 211 12.24 3.48 5.47
N GLY A 212 13.47 3.21 5.02
CA GLY A 212 14.54 4.20 4.95
C GLY A 212 14.96 4.69 6.34
N LEU A 213 14.87 3.83 7.35
CA LEU A 213 15.26 4.13 8.72
C LEU A 213 16.65 3.55 9.00
N SER A 214 17.48 4.34 9.68
CA SER A 214 18.77 3.86 10.19
C SER A 214 18.56 3.19 11.54
N PHE A 215 19.35 2.16 11.87
CA PHE A 215 19.23 1.51 13.16
C PHE A 215 20.56 1.01 13.72
N ASN A 216 20.64 0.93 15.05
CA ASN A 216 21.66 0.21 15.79
C ASN A 216 20.99 -0.96 16.52
N LEU A 217 21.48 -2.18 16.31
CA LEU A 217 20.92 -3.41 16.88
C LEU A 217 21.86 -3.94 17.96
N ILE A 218 21.36 -4.00 19.20
CA ILE A 218 22.09 -4.56 20.34
C ILE A 218 21.35 -5.80 20.85
N GLN A 219 22.09 -6.90 20.96
CA GLN A 219 21.62 -8.12 21.57
C GLN A 219 21.80 -8.04 23.10
N THR A 220 20.75 -8.28 23.87
CA THR A 220 20.85 -8.28 25.34
C THR A 220 21.35 -9.64 25.83
N GLU A 221 22.42 -9.64 26.61
CA GLU A 221 23.05 -10.86 27.11
C GLU A 221 22.49 -11.37 28.45
N ARG A 222 22.10 -10.46 29.36
CA ARG A 222 21.65 -10.79 30.72
C ARG A 222 20.42 -9.98 31.13
N GLN A 223 19.77 -10.40 32.21
CA GLN A 223 18.71 -9.61 32.85
C GLN A 223 19.27 -8.23 33.25
N ASN A 224 18.45 -7.19 33.13
CA ASN A 224 18.80 -5.78 33.37
C ASN A 224 19.83 -5.14 32.42
N HIS A 225 20.46 -5.88 31.50
CA HIS A 225 21.42 -5.31 30.55
C HIS A 225 20.83 -4.17 29.71
N ALA A 226 19.60 -4.32 29.21
CA ALA A 226 18.92 -3.25 28.48
C ALA A 226 18.75 -1.97 29.32
N ARG A 227 18.51 -2.11 30.63
CA ARG A 227 18.35 -0.99 31.55
C ARG A 227 19.68 -0.28 31.77
N GLU A 228 20.76 -1.03 31.99
CA GLU A 228 22.11 -0.48 32.12
C GLU A 228 22.52 0.30 30.85
N LEU A 229 22.24 -0.26 29.67
CA LEU A 229 22.51 0.40 28.39
C LEU A 229 21.73 1.71 28.23
N VAL A 230 20.42 1.70 28.48
CA VAL A 230 19.60 2.91 28.34
C VAL A 230 19.99 3.98 29.37
N GLN A 231 20.39 3.59 30.58
CA GLN A 231 20.88 4.51 31.60
C GLN A 231 22.23 5.14 31.22
N GLY A 232 23.12 4.40 30.56
CA GLY A 232 24.40 4.90 30.04
C GLY A 232 24.26 5.73 28.75
N LEU A 233 23.12 5.68 28.07
CA LEU A 233 22.88 6.40 26.83
C LEU A 233 22.23 7.77 27.09
N SER A 234 22.89 8.83 26.65
CA SER A 234 22.29 10.16 26.60
C SER A 234 21.30 10.27 25.43
N LEU A 235 20.02 10.00 25.68
CA LEU A 235 18.93 10.17 24.70
C LEU A 235 18.70 11.65 24.30
N SER A 236 19.31 12.58 25.04
CA SER A 236 19.18 14.03 24.87
C SER A 236 20.03 14.62 23.75
N ALA A 237 21.09 13.92 23.34
CA ALA A 237 22.09 14.44 22.39
C ALA A 237 21.64 14.39 20.91
N GLU A 238 20.47 13.83 20.61
CA GLU A 238 19.97 13.62 19.25
C GLU A 238 18.72 14.45 18.92
N ARG A 239 18.44 15.51 19.71
CA ARG A 239 17.58 16.61 19.24
C ARG A 239 18.42 17.54 18.39
N ALA A 240 18.31 17.40 17.07
CA ALA A 240 18.78 18.42 16.15
C ALA A 240 18.27 19.80 16.62
N PRO A 241 19.11 20.86 16.54
CA PRO A 241 18.67 22.20 16.91
C PRO A 241 17.45 22.56 16.07
N ARG A 242 16.35 22.91 16.72
CA ARG A 242 15.28 23.66 16.06
C ARG A 242 15.89 25.01 15.76
N SER A 243 16.19 25.26 14.48
CA SER A 243 16.58 26.59 14.02
C SER A 243 15.46 27.59 14.36
N PRO A 244 15.83 28.84 14.70
CA PRO A 244 14.93 29.87 15.20
C PRO A 244 13.83 30.29 14.22
#